data_AF-I3XRC2-F1
#
_entry.id   AF-I3XRC2-F1
#
_cell.length_a   1.000
_cell.length_b   1.000
_cell.length_c   1.000
_cell.angle_alpha   90.00
_cell.angle_beta   90.00
_cell.angle_gamma   90.00
#
_symmetry.space_group_name_H-M   'P 1'
#
loop_
_entity.id
_entity.type
_entity.pdbx_description
1 polymer ?
#
loop_
_entity_poly.entity_id
_entity_poly.type
_entity_poly.pdbx_seq_one_letter_code
_entity_poly.pdbx_strand_id
1 'polypeptide(L)'
;MKGVTHLLLGAAIGLYIGYDALSSITASMVSGTSALIPDLDLHLGHRKTLHNIFALAVFTIMVSIILDHIGVRNELIPKAVALGWLTHILSDVLNIQGVYLFYPFSEYSISLKIARSDSMVLNILVSLLSIILIVLRILQFTY
;
A
#
# COMPACT_ATOMS: atom_id res chain seq x y z
N MET A 1 8.85 3.67 -5.77
CA MET A 1 8.57 3.39 -7.20
C MET A 1 7.69 4.51 -7.72
N LYS A 2 7.08 4.39 -8.91
CA LYS A 2 6.06 5.36 -9.34
C LYS A 2 4.74 5.09 -8.61
N GLY A 3 3.97 6.15 -8.33
CA GLY A 3 2.66 6.04 -7.67
C GLY A 3 1.71 5.06 -8.35
N VAL A 4 1.69 5.00 -9.68
CA VAL A 4 0.86 4.02 -10.43
C VAL A 4 1.23 2.57 -10.08
N THR A 5 2.52 2.28 -9.90
CA THR A 5 2.99 0.94 -9.51
C THR A 5 2.57 0.61 -8.09
N HIS A 6 2.63 1.57 -7.16
CA HIS A 6 2.12 1.41 -5.79
C HIS A 6 0.61 1.17 -5.76
N LEU A 7 -0.16 1.93 -6.56
CA LEU A 7 -1.61 1.74 -6.68
C LEU A 7 -1.95 0.35 -7.21
N LEU A 8 -1.29 -0.12 -8.27
CA LEU A 8 -1.52 -1.45 -8.83
C LEU A 8 -1.17 -2.55 -7.82
N LEU A 9 -0.04 -2.44 -7.14
CA LEU A 9 0.39 -3.42 -6.14
C LEU A 9 -0.57 -3.46 -4.95
N GLY A 10 -0.96 -2.29 -4.43
CA GLY A 10 -1.95 -2.18 -3.35
C GLY A 10 -3.29 -2.77 -3.76
N ALA A 11 -3.78 -2.45 -4.97
CA ALA A 11 -5.04 -2.98 -5.49
C ALA A 11 -5.00 -4.50 -5.67
N ALA A 12 -3.88 -5.04 -6.14
CA ALA A 12 -3.66 -6.48 -6.27
C ALA A 12 -3.74 -7.16 -4.89
N ILE A 13 -3.01 -6.67 -3.89
CA ILE A 13 -3.06 -7.24 -2.52
C ILE A 13 -4.45 -7.12 -1.91
N GLY A 14 -5.14 -5.99 -2.12
CA GLY A 14 -6.50 -5.79 -1.63
C GLY A 14 -7.51 -6.80 -2.18
N LEU A 15 -7.36 -7.27 -3.43
CA LEU A 15 -8.26 -8.30 -3.98
C LEU A 15 -8.16 -9.64 -3.22
N TYR A 16 -7.00 -9.99 -2.66
CA TYR A 16 -6.77 -11.29 -2.02
C TYR A 16 -7.24 -11.35 -0.56
N ILE A 17 -7.62 -10.22 0.05
CA ILE A 17 -8.12 -10.20 1.43
C ILE A 17 -9.64 -10.23 1.53
N GLY A 18 -10.36 -9.94 0.45
CA GLY A 18 -11.81 -10.12 0.39
C GLY A 18 -12.20 -11.59 0.23
N TYR A 19 -13.35 -11.96 0.78
CA TYR A 19 -13.84 -13.34 0.79
C TYR A 19 -14.71 -13.69 -0.42
N ASP A 20 -15.44 -12.69 -0.91
CA ASP A 20 -16.32 -12.75 -2.08
C ASP A 20 -15.96 -11.63 -3.07
N ALA A 21 -16.62 -11.60 -4.24
CA ALA A 21 -16.32 -10.63 -5.28
C ALA A 21 -16.48 -9.17 -4.81
N LEU A 22 -17.56 -8.87 -4.08
CA LEU A 22 -17.86 -7.50 -3.64
C LEU A 22 -16.85 -7.01 -2.60
N SER A 23 -16.56 -7.84 -1.59
CA SER A 23 -15.58 -7.53 -0.55
C SER A 23 -14.16 -7.43 -1.13
N SER A 24 -13.79 -8.29 -2.08
CA SER A 24 -12.50 -8.19 -2.79
C SER A 24 -12.37 -6.92 -3.60
N ILE A 25 -13.40 -6.53 -4.37
CA ILE A 25 -13.39 -5.28 -5.13
C ILE A 25 -13.29 -4.08 -4.18
N THR A 26 -14.06 -4.08 -3.10
CA THR A 26 -14.02 -3.02 -2.07
C THR A 26 -12.62 -2.91 -1.47
N ALA A 27 -12.04 -4.03 -1.04
CA ALA A 27 -10.70 -4.07 -0.47
C ALA A 27 -9.62 -3.67 -1.49
N SER A 28 -9.77 -4.03 -2.75
CA SER A 28 -8.90 -3.60 -3.85
C SER A 28 -8.87 -2.09 -4.01
N MET A 29 -10.05 -1.45 -4.04
CA MET A 29 -10.16 0.01 -4.16
C MET A 29 -9.55 0.72 -2.94
N VAL A 30 -9.86 0.26 -1.73
CA VAL A 30 -9.33 0.85 -0.49
C VAL A 30 -7.82 0.65 -0.37
N SER A 31 -7.33 -0.56 -0.62
CA SER A 31 -5.90 -0.88 -0.56
C SER A 31 -5.11 -0.14 -1.64
N GLY A 32 -5.59 -0.13 -2.89
CA GLY A 32 -4.93 0.58 -3.99
C GLY A 32 -4.85 2.10 -3.78
N THR A 33 -5.90 2.72 -3.24
CA THR A 33 -5.89 4.17 -2.92
C THR A 33 -5.04 4.48 -1.69
N SER A 34 -5.11 3.66 -0.63
CA SER A 34 -4.30 3.85 0.57
C SER A 34 -2.80 3.68 0.31
N ALA A 35 -2.42 2.87 -0.69
CA ALA A 35 -1.03 2.75 -1.13
C ALA A 35 -0.46 4.07 -1.68
N LEU A 36 -1.27 5.05 -2.05
CA LEU A 36 -0.81 6.37 -2.50
C LEU A 36 -0.59 7.37 -1.35
N ILE A 37 -1.12 7.09 -0.15
CA ILE A 37 -1.06 8.03 0.97
C ILE A 37 0.39 8.36 1.36
N PRO A 38 1.35 7.42 1.41
CA PRO A 38 2.71 7.75 1.80
C PRO A 38 3.34 8.82 0.91
N ASP A 39 3.10 8.76 -0.41
CA ASP A 39 3.64 9.70 -1.40
C ASP A 39 3.12 11.14 -1.21
N LEU A 40 2.09 11.37 -0.39
CA LEU A 40 1.64 12.73 -0.04
C LEU A 40 2.74 13.54 0.67
N ASP A 41 3.63 12.88 1.43
CA ASP A 41 4.74 13.58 2.11
C ASP A 41 5.85 14.05 1.16
N LEU A 42 5.89 13.54 -0.07
CA LEU A 42 6.84 13.98 -1.10
C LEU A 42 6.61 15.44 -1.50
N HIS A 43 5.37 15.93 -1.43
CA HIS A 43 5.04 17.34 -1.67
C HIS A 43 5.61 18.27 -0.59
N LEU A 44 5.89 17.72 0.60
CA LEU A 44 6.52 18.44 1.71
C LEU A 44 8.06 18.36 1.65
N GLY A 45 8.62 17.73 0.62
CA GLY A 45 10.07 17.58 0.45
C GLY A 45 10.72 16.52 1.35
N HIS A 46 9.92 15.72 2.07
CA HIS A 46 10.41 14.75 3.05
C HIS A 46 9.77 13.38 2.84
N ARG A 47 10.60 12.36 2.57
CA ARG A 47 10.17 10.95 2.52
C ARG A 47 10.35 10.26 3.87
N LYS A 48 9.67 10.75 4.90
CA LYS A 48 9.85 10.29 6.28
C LYS A 48 8.55 10.23 7.05
N THR A 49 7.74 11.28 6.97
CA THR A 49 6.57 11.50 7.82
C THR A 49 5.49 10.44 7.62
N LEU A 50 5.24 10.02 6.38
CA LEU A 50 4.22 9.00 6.08
C LEU A 50 4.83 7.64 5.68
N HIS A 51 6.13 7.61 5.41
CA HIS A 51 6.89 6.39 5.05
C HIS A 51 7.44 5.62 6.25
N ASN A 52 6.66 5.50 7.33
CA ASN A 52 7.04 4.79 8.57
C ASN A 52 5.87 3.99 9.15
N ILE A 53 6.17 3.01 10.01
CA ILE A 53 5.15 2.12 10.59
C ILE A 53 4.25 2.81 11.62
N PHE A 54 4.71 3.90 12.22
CA PHE A 54 3.94 4.61 13.23
C PHE A 54 2.81 5.44 12.59
N ALA A 55 3.10 6.12 11.47
CA ALA A 55 2.10 6.82 10.67
C ALA A 55 1.05 5.85 10.14
N LEU A 56 1.49 4.69 9.63
CA LEU A 56 0.62 3.58 9.25
C LEU A 56 -0.31 3.18 10.41
N ALA A 57 0.25 2.88 11.59
CA ALA A 57 -0.52 2.44 12.75
C ALA A 57 -1.53 3.49 13.22
N VAL A 58 -1.10 4.75 13.35
CA VAL A 58 -1.97 5.88 13.74
C VAL A 58 -3.12 6.04 12.73
N PHE A 59 -2.82 6.01 11.44
CA PHE A 59 -3.84 6.19 10.40
C PHE A 59 -4.84 5.03 10.38
N THR A 60 -4.37 3.78 10.47
CA THR A 60 -5.25 2.60 10.54
C THR A 60 -6.14 2.62 11.79
N ILE A 61 -5.61 3.01 12.95
CA ILE A 61 -6.40 3.15 14.19
C ILE A 61 -7.44 4.27 14.03
N MET A 62 -7.05 5.41 13.48
CA MET A 62 -7.96 6.54 13.23
C MET A 62 -9.11 6.12 12.31
N VAL A 63 -8.82 5.45 11.19
CA VAL A 63 -9.86 4.91 10.29
C VAL A 63 -10.79 3.94 11.04
N SER A 64 -10.25 3.06 11.88
CA SER A 64 -11.05 2.12 12.67
C SER A 64 -12.01 2.84 13.63
N ILE A 65 -11.52 3.88 14.34
CA ILE A 65 -12.33 4.69 15.25
C ILE A 65 -13.43 5.45 14.49
N ILE A 66 -13.10 6.05 13.34
CA ILE A 66 -14.07 6.79 12.52
C ILE A 66 -15.18 5.85 12.05
N LEU A 67 -14.83 4.67 11.55
CA LEU A 67 -15.81 3.68 11.07
C LEU A 67 -16.75 3.22 12.20
N ASP A 68 -16.21 2.92 13.38
CA ASP A 68 -17.03 2.56 14.54
C ASP A 68 -17.96 3.71 14.96
N HIS A 69 -17.46 4.95 14.97
CA HIS A 69 -18.24 6.13 15.32
C HIS A 69 -19.44 6.39 14.39
N ILE A 70 -19.30 6.08 13.09
CA ILE A 70 -20.40 6.19 12.11
C ILE A 70 -21.24 4.91 12.00
N GLY A 71 -21.03 3.93 12.88
CA GLY A 71 -21.79 2.67 12.92
C GLY A 71 -21.39 1.64 11.85
N VAL A 72 -20.27 1.83 11.15
CA VAL A 72 -19.76 0.90 10.14
C VAL A 72 -18.81 -0.10 10.81
N ARG A 73 -19.34 -1.27 11.17
CA ARG A 73 -18.55 -2.38 11.74
C ARG A 73 -17.98 -3.27 10.65
N ASN A 74 -16.94 -2.78 9.96
CA ASN A 74 -16.27 -3.53 8.90
C ASN A 74 -14.75 -3.54 9.09
N GLU A 75 -14.21 -4.66 9.59
CA GLU A 75 -12.77 -4.84 9.79
C GLU A 75 -11.97 -4.90 8.48
N LEU A 76 -12.62 -5.14 7.33
CA LEU A 76 -11.95 -5.24 6.05
C LEU A 76 -11.35 -3.90 5.62
N ILE A 77 -12.03 -2.79 5.89
CA ILE A 77 -11.59 -1.46 5.43
C ILE A 77 -10.27 -1.06 6.14
N PRO A 78 -10.15 -1.09 7.48
CA PRO A 78 -8.88 -0.81 8.14
C PRO A 78 -7.75 -1.77 7.72
N LYS A 79 -8.07 -3.07 7.54
CA LYS A 79 -7.09 -4.07 7.04
C LYS A 79 -6.61 -3.74 5.64
N ALA A 80 -7.51 -3.35 4.74
CA ALA A 80 -7.18 -2.93 3.38
C ALA A 80 -6.31 -1.66 3.38
N VAL A 81 -6.64 -0.66 4.21
CA VAL A 81 -5.82 0.54 4.39
C VAL A 81 -4.41 0.18 4.86
N ALA A 82 -4.32 -0.68 5.89
CA ALA A 82 -3.04 -1.08 6.45
C ALA A 82 -2.17 -1.81 5.43
N LEU A 83 -2.75 -2.73 4.66
CA LEU A 83 -2.03 -3.52 3.67
C LEU A 83 -1.62 -2.70 2.46
N GLY A 84 -2.48 -1.81 1.95
CA GLY A 84 -2.12 -0.92 0.84
C GLY A 84 -0.93 -0.05 1.20
N TRP A 85 -1.00 0.65 2.33
CA TRP A 85 0.10 1.47 2.83
C TRP A 85 1.36 0.65 3.15
N LEU A 86 1.23 -0.53 3.77
CA LEU A 86 2.37 -1.40 4.05
C LEU A 86 3.05 -1.85 2.76
N THR A 87 2.28 -2.22 1.73
CA THR A 87 2.85 -2.63 0.44
C THR A 87 3.63 -1.49 -0.20
N HIS A 88 3.18 -0.24 -0.09
CA HIS A 88 3.94 0.92 -0.50
C HIS A 88 5.31 0.97 0.19
N ILE A 89 5.33 0.99 1.54
CA ILE A 89 6.56 1.04 2.34
C ILE A 89 7.51 -0.11 1.97
N LEU A 90 7.01 -1.34 1.96
CA LEU A 90 7.83 -2.52 1.65
C LEU A 90 8.39 -2.47 0.24
N SER A 91 7.59 -2.02 -0.71
CA SER A 91 8.01 -1.94 -2.10
C SER A 91 9.06 -0.83 -2.31
N ASP A 92 9.06 0.17 -1.44
CA ASP A 92 10.07 1.23 -1.42
C ASP A 92 11.38 0.87 -0.74
N VAL A 93 11.39 -0.18 0.09
CA VAL A 93 12.64 -0.79 0.58
C VAL A 93 13.47 -1.32 -0.59
N LEU A 94 12.86 -1.66 -1.74
CA LEU A 94 13.58 -2.09 -2.94
C LEU A 94 14.38 -0.95 -3.58
N ASN A 95 13.98 0.31 -3.35
CA ASN A 95 14.62 1.46 -3.98
C ASN A 95 15.94 1.83 -3.29
N ILE A 96 16.87 2.42 -4.03
CA ILE A 96 18.16 2.93 -3.49
C ILE A 96 17.96 3.97 -2.37
N GLN A 97 16.90 4.78 -2.45
CA GLN A 97 16.58 5.78 -1.42
C GLN A 97 16.12 5.16 -0.10
N GLY A 98 15.52 3.96 -0.13
CA GLY A 98 14.96 3.29 1.03
C GLY A 98 13.79 4.01 1.71
N VAL A 99 13.49 3.56 2.92
CA VAL A 99 12.45 4.10 3.81
C VAL A 99 12.96 4.23 5.24
N TYR A 100 12.48 5.23 5.96
CA TYR A 100 12.83 5.47 7.36
C TYR A 100 11.78 4.81 8.26
N LEU A 101 11.82 3.48 8.33
CA LEU A 101 10.75 2.66 8.91
C LEU A 101 10.35 3.07 10.33
N PHE A 102 11.33 3.53 11.12
CA PHE A 102 11.17 3.87 12.54
C PHE A 102 11.22 5.38 12.83
N TYR A 103 11.12 6.25 11.82
CA TYR A 103 10.94 7.69 12.03
C TYR A 103 9.65 7.96 12.81
N PRO A 104 9.59 8.91 13.78
CA PRO A 104 10.63 9.89 14.15
C PRO A 104 11.63 9.43 15.23
N PHE A 105 11.53 8.19 15.71
CA PHE A 105 12.41 7.70 16.78
C PHE A 105 13.79 7.26 16.29
N SER A 106 13.93 7.02 14.99
CA SER A 106 15.21 6.69 14.36
C SER A 106 15.29 7.27 12.94
N GLU A 107 16.47 7.79 12.62
CA GLU A 107 16.84 8.31 11.30
C GLU A 107 17.51 7.23 10.42
N TYR A 108 17.50 5.96 10.84
CA TYR A 108 18.07 4.87 10.07
C TYR A 108 17.17 4.51 8.88
N SER A 109 17.72 4.55 7.66
CA SER A 109 17.02 4.14 6.44
C SER A 109 17.29 2.69 6.08
N ILE A 110 16.24 1.97 5.72
CA ILE A 110 16.29 0.58 5.25
C ILE A 110 16.13 0.56 3.74
N SER A 111 17.08 -0.07 3.05
CA SER A 111 17.11 -0.17 1.58
C SER A 111 17.85 -1.43 1.14
N LEU A 112 17.27 -2.20 0.23
CA LEU A 112 17.93 -3.30 -0.48
C LEU A 112 18.76 -2.83 -1.67
N LYS A 113 18.66 -1.54 -2.05
CA LYS A 113 19.45 -0.91 -3.13
C LYS A 113 19.33 -1.62 -4.49
N ILE A 114 18.14 -2.14 -4.83
CA ILE A 114 17.93 -2.91 -6.06
C ILE A 114 17.87 -1.98 -7.28
N ALA A 115 17.08 -0.91 -7.23
CA ALA A 115 16.95 0.04 -8.34
C ALA A 115 16.56 1.45 -7.87
N ARG A 116 16.62 2.44 -8.76
CA ARG A 116 16.03 3.76 -8.49
C ARG A 116 14.51 3.70 -8.63
N SER A 117 13.81 4.62 -7.96
CA SER A 117 12.35 4.73 -7.99
C SER A 117 11.77 4.92 -9.41
N ASP A 118 12.53 5.54 -10.31
CA ASP A 118 12.19 5.79 -11.71
C ASP A 118 12.62 4.67 -12.68
N SER A 119 13.23 3.59 -12.17
CA SER A 119 13.66 2.45 -12.99
C SER A 119 12.49 1.87 -13.78
N MET A 120 12.54 2.01 -15.10
CA MET A 120 11.50 1.52 -16.00
C MET A 120 11.30 0.01 -15.84
N VAL A 121 12.39 -0.76 -15.75
CA VAL A 121 12.35 -2.22 -15.61
C VAL A 121 11.63 -2.63 -14.33
N LEU A 122 12.01 -2.07 -13.18
CA LEU A 122 11.40 -2.43 -11.89
C LEU A 122 9.90 -2.08 -11.88
N ASN A 123 9.54 -0.88 -12.34
CA ASN A 123 8.15 -0.45 -12.39
C ASN A 123 7.31 -1.34 -13.33
N ILE A 124 7.84 -1.73 -14.50
CA ILE A 124 7.13 -2.64 -15.43
C ILE A 124 6.94 -4.02 -14.80
N LEU A 125 7.99 -4.61 -14.22
CA LEU A 125 7.91 -5.95 -13.64
C LEU A 125 6.90 -6.02 -12.48
N VAL A 126 6.93 -5.05 -11.56
CA VAL A 126 6.00 -5.01 -10.42
C VAL A 126 4.57 -4.73 -10.90
N SER A 127 4.38 -3.82 -11.87
CA SER A 127 3.06 -3.56 -12.44
C SER A 127 2.49 -4.78 -13.18
N LEU A 128 3.30 -5.48 -13.97
CA LEU A 128 2.87 -6.72 -14.65
C LEU A 128 2.51 -7.81 -13.65
N LEU A 129 3.34 -8.02 -12.62
CA LEU A 129 3.01 -8.95 -11.54
C LEU A 129 1.68 -8.61 -10.88
N SER A 130 1.45 -7.32 -10.60
CA SER A 130 0.20 -6.84 -9.99
C SER A 130 -1.01 -7.12 -10.89
N ILE A 131 -0.90 -6.85 -12.20
CA ILE A 131 -1.95 -7.14 -13.18
C ILE A 131 -2.23 -8.65 -13.25
N ILE A 132 -1.19 -9.48 -13.28
CA ILE A 132 -1.35 -10.95 -13.28
C ILE A 132 -2.11 -11.40 -12.04
N LEU A 133 -1.73 -10.92 -10.85
CA LEU A 133 -2.41 -11.26 -9.60
C LEU A 133 -3.87 -10.82 -9.60
N ILE A 134 -4.17 -9.63 -10.13
CA ILE A 134 -5.54 -9.12 -10.30
C ILE A 134 -6.36 -10.05 -11.19
N VAL A 135 -5.85 -10.39 -12.38
CA VAL A 135 -6.53 -11.27 -13.34
C VAL A 135 -6.79 -12.64 -12.72
N LEU A 136 -5.78 -13.25 -12.08
CA LEU A 136 -5.91 -14.54 -11.42
C LEU A 136 -7.03 -14.55 -10.36
N ARG A 137 -7.13 -13.48 -9.55
CA ARG A 137 -8.17 -13.38 -8.52
C ARG A 137 -9.56 -13.16 -9.12
N ILE A 138 -9.68 -12.41 -10.21
CA ILE A 138 -10.96 -12.22 -10.91
C ILE A 138 -11.45 -13.54 -11.52
N LEU A 139 -10.56 -14.33 -12.12
CA LEU A 139 -10.92 -15.63 -12.70
C LEU A 139 -11.48 -16.60 -11.64
N GLN A 140 -10.96 -16.57 -10.40
CA GLN A 140 -11.48 -17.38 -9.29
C GLN A 140 -12.92 -17.07 -8.88
N PHE A 141 -13.47 -15.90 -9.25
CA PHE A 141 -14.88 -15.57 -9.01
C PHE A 141 -15.79 -15.94 -10.18
N THR A 142 -15.21 -16.26 -11.33
CA THR A 142 -15.95 -16.53 -12.58
C THR A 142 -16.11 -18.03 -12.85
N TYR A 143 -15.15 -18.83 -12.38
CA TYR A 143 -15.13 -20.30 -12.47
C TYR A 143 -15.30 -20.92 -11.09
#